data_AF-A0A3M1PJH5-F1
#
_entry.id   AF-A0A3M1PJH5-F1
#
_cell.length_a   1.000
_cell.length_b   1.000
_cell.length_c   1.000
_cell.angle_alpha   90.00
_cell.angle_beta   90.00
_cell.angle_gamma   90.00
#
_symmetry.space_group_name_H-M   'P 1'
#
loop_
_entity.id
_entity.type
_entity.pdbx_description
1 polymer ?
#
loop_
_entity_poly.entity_id
_entity_poly.type
_entity_poly.pdbx_seq_one_letter_code
_entity_poly.pdbx_strand_id
1 'polypeptide(L)' 'MAWIKMVTEEEAEGRLKELYEKHMTPQGVVDNVLKIHSLNPKSLEEHYRFYRTLMYG' A
#
# COMPACT_ATOMS: atom_id res chain seq x y z
N MET A 1 -3.32 -13.61 -5.01
CA MET A 1 -3.70 -12.69 -3.92
C MET A 1 -3.31 -13.32 -2.59
N ALA A 2 -2.92 -12.54 -1.58
CA ALA A 2 -2.55 -13.11 -0.28
C ALA A 2 -3.75 -13.82 0.38
N TRP A 3 -3.49 -14.84 1.21
CA TRP A 3 -4.53 -15.66 1.86
C TRP A 3 -5.09 -14.99 3.13
N ILE A 4 -5.10 -13.66 3.16
CA ILE A 4 -5.58 -12.84 4.28
C ILE A 4 -6.66 -11.88 3.78
N LYS A 5 -7.49 -11.38 4.70
CA LYS A 5 -8.38 -10.26 4.40
C LYS A 5 -7.53 -9.05 4.00
N MET A 6 -7.93 -8.36 2.94
CA MET A 6 -7.33 -7.10 2.54
C MET A 6 -8.44 -6.07 2.30
N VAL A 7 -8.12 -4.80 2.51
CA VAL A 7 -9.01 -3.67 2.24
C VAL A 7 -8.74 -3.16 0.84
N THR A 8 -9.80 -3.03 0.02
CA THR A 8 -9.68 -2.51 -1.35
C THR A 8 -9.43 -1.01 -1.35
N GLU A 9 -9.08 -0.48 -2.52
CA GLU A 9 -8.92 0.95 -2.75
C GLU A 9 -10.21 1.72 -2.47
N GLU A 10 -11.39 1.16 -2.76
CA GLU A 10 -12.68 1.81 -2.50
C GLU A 10 -13.09 1.77 -1.02
N GLU A 11 -12.71 0.72 -0.30
CA GLU A 11 -13.01 0.53 1.13
C GLU A 11 -11.99 1.21 2.05
N ALA A 12 -10.87 1.70 1.51
CA ALA A 12 -9.81 2.29 2.31
C ALA A 12 -10.26 3.63 2.90
N GLU A 13 -10.00 3.80 4.20
CA GLU A 13 -10.31 5.02 4.95
C GLU A 13 -9.08 5.54 5.71
N GLY A 14 -9.16 6.79 6.16
CA GLY A 14 -8.14 7.45 6.96
C GLY A 14 -6.73 7.30 6.39
N ARG A 15 -5.79 6.86 7.24
CA ARG A 15 -4.37 6.74 6.87
C ARG A 15 -4.12 5.74 5.74
N LEU A 16 -4.90 4.67 5.64
CA LEU A 16 -4.72 3.69 4.57
C LEU A 16 -5.07 4.31 3.21
N LYS A 17 -6.16 5.08 3.15
CA LYS A 17 -6.60 5.77 1.94
C LYS A 17 -5.53 6.72 1.41
N GLU A 18 -4.97 7.55 2.29
CA GLU A 18 -3.89 8.48 1.94
C GLU A 18 -2.68 7.75 1.32
N LEU A 19 -2.29 6.61 1.92
CA LEU A 19 -1.16 5.81 1.43
C LEU A 19 -1.47 5.15 0.09
N TYR A 20 -2.70 4.68 -0.10
CA TYR A 20 -3.15 4.12 -1.37
C TYR A 20 -3.17 5.16 -2.47
N GLU A 21 -3.76 6.33 -2.24
CA GLU A 21 -3.77 7.45 -3.21
C GLU A 21 -2.34 7.87 -3.59
N LYS A 22 -1.41 7.90 -2.63
CA LYS A 22 0.00 8.23 -2.87
C LYS A 22 0.74 7.20 -3.73
N HIS A 23 0.37 5.93 -3.64
CA HIS A 23 1.05 4.81 -4.28
C HIS A 23 0.22 4.14 -5.38
N MET A 24 -0.84 4.82 -5.82
CA MET A 24 -1.72 4.37 -6.89
C MET A 24 -1.01 4.47 -8.24
N THR A 25 -1.16 3.44 -9.07
CA THR A 25 -0.70 3.46 -10.46
C THR A 25 -1.61 4.36 -11.32
N PRO A 26 -1.18 4.75 -12.54
CA PRO A 26 -2.04 5.50 -13.45
C PRO A 26 -3.36 4.80 -13.81
N GLN A 27 -3.43 3.48 -13.61
CA GLN A 27 -4.64 2.67 -13.84
C GLN A 27 -5.62 2.70 -12.66
N GLY A 28 -5.31 3.44 -11.59
CA GLY A 28 -6.18 3.57 -10.43
C GLY A 28 -6.10 2.42 -9.43
N VAL A 29 -5.05 1.59 -9.50
CA VAL A 29 -4.87 0.43 -8.61
C VAL A 29 -3.58 0.57 -7.80
N VAL A 30 -3.55 -0.04 -6.63
CA VAL A 30 -2.33 -0.18 -5.82
C VAL A 30 -1.74 -1.56 -6.05
N ASP A 31 -0.42 -1.65 -6.18
CA ASP A 31 0.26 -2.94 -6.38
C ASP A 31 -0.02 -3.89 -5.22
N ASN A 32 -0.22 -5.17 -5.55
CA ASN A 32 -0.59 -6.19 -4.57
C ASN A 32 0.42 -6.30 -3.41
N VAL A 33 1.71 -6.06 -3.66
CA VAL A 33 2.77 -6.09 -2.65
C VAL A 33 2.57 -5.03 -1.56
N LEU A 34 2.01 -3.87 -1.92
CA LEU A 34 1.65 -2.82 -0.95
C LEU A 34 0.30 -3.12 -0.29
N LYS A 35 -0.68 -3.64 -1.05
CA LYS A 35 -2.01 -3.98 -0.52
C LYS A 35 -2.02 -5.06 0.55
N ILE A 36 -1.02 -5.96 0.60
CA ILE A 36 -0.94 -6.95 1.68
C ILE A 36 -0.86 -6.28 3.06
N HIS A 37 -0.37 -5.04 3.13
CA HIS A 37 -0.25 -4.25 4.36
C HIS A 37 -1.53 -3.48 4.71
N SER A 38 -2.65 -3.71 4.00
CA SER A 38 -3.92 -3.02 4.24
C SER A 38 -4.42 -3.08 5.69
N LEU A 39 -4.17 -4.18 6.39
CA LEU A 39 -4.55 -4.35 7.80
C LEU A 39 -3.58 -3.64 8.78
N ASN A 40 -2.44 -3.15 8.30
CA ASN A 40 -1.45 -2.41 9.07
C ASN A 40 -0.80 -1.31 8.21
N PRO A 41 -1.44 -0.13 8.08
CA PRO A 41 -0.95 0.96 7.22
C PRO A 41 0.50 1.40 7.53
N LYS A 42 0.95 1.25 8.78
CA LYS A 42 2.33 1.55 9.17
C LYS A 42 3.33 0.62 8.48
N SER A 43 3.02 -0.67 8.33
CA SER A 43 3.95 -1.59 7.64
C SER A 43 4.01 -1.33 6.14
N LEU A 44 2.94 -0.80 5.52
CA LEU A 44 2.96 -0.34 4.13
C LEU A 44 3.99 0.78 3.96
N GLU A 45 3.89 1.81 4.80
CA GLU A 45 4.77 2.98 4.75
C GLU A 45 6.24 2.58 4.96
N GLU A 46 6.50 1.69 5.93
CA GLU A 46 7.84 1.18 6.21
C GLU A 46 8.38 0.31 5.08
N HIS A 47 7.56 -0.56 4.50
CA HIS A 47 7.93 -1.37 3.33
C HIS A 47 8.32 -0.46 2.16
N TYR A 48 7.49 0.54 1.85
CA TYR A 48 7.77 1.45 0.75
C TYR A 48 9.02 2.29 1.01
N ARG A 49 9.20 2.80 2.24
CA ARG A 49 10.41 3.55 2.62
C ARG A 49 11.66 2.71 2.43
N PHE A 50 11.66 1.47 2.92
CA PHE A 50 12.78 0.56 2.77
C PHE A 50 13.06 0.24 1.30
N TYR A 51 12.02 -0.07 0.52
CA TYR A 51 12.14 -0.28 -0.92
C TYR A 51 12.77 0.93 -1.62
N ARG A 52 12.31 2.15 -1.32
CA ARG A 52 12.85 3.38 -1.89
C ARG A 52 14.33 3.57 -1.55
N THR A 53 14.72 3.35 -0.30
CA THR A 53 16.12 3.43 0.12
C THR A 53 16.99 2.44 -0.65
N LEU A 54 16.55 1.20 -0.84
CA LEU A 54 17.31 0.21 -1.59
C LEU A 54 17.44 0.55 -3.08
N MET A 55 16.40 1.14 -3.68
CA MET A 55 16.38 1.43 -5.11
C MET A 55 17.05 2.75 -5.48
N TYR A 56 17.06 3.74 -4.57
CA TYR A 56 17.44 5.12 -4.89
C TYR A 56 18.47 5.74 -3.94
N GLY A 57 18.80 5.10 -2.81
CA GLY A 57 19.70 5.65 -1.78
C GLY A 57 19.00 6.64 -0.85
#